data_AF-A0A4Q7XZC8-F1
#
_entry.id   AF-A0A4Q7XZC8-F1
#
_cell.length_a   1.000
_cell.length_b   1.000
_cell.length_c   1.000
_cell.angle_alpha   90.00
_cell.angle_beta   90.00
_cell.angle_gamma   90.00
#
_symmetry.space_group_name_H-M   'P 1'
#
loop_
_entity.id
_entity.type
_entity.pdbx_description
1 polymer ?
#
loop_
_entity_poly.entity_id
_entity_poly.type
_entity_poly.pdbx_seq_one_letter_code
_entity_poly.pdbx_strand_id
1 'polypeptide(L)'
;MFIDEVTEAGWTRNGRDSYRHLCNASVTKSGKGWISRTASCETVKNHATLSEAIAYLQNYDPHFWHLDETGAWGCYSGIWTIYGKFKGKSDTYAFVHYLPKSSDFPQHLVAVYRRYFFGQARCMKCSGAMSSLRFREMFFRPDGCAVEGDREEFLACECGYPVWIVESDRYYSATNSLRQYDRLHRRKQTLASAGGKYSTNDVRTILSLQNHRCIYCNVRFSDKVAPTKDHLLAVGYGGTNWPLNIVMACRSCNSRRCDIPFRTYCKLLSKAQNRRILSHLVRRLLALEEEGLTEEETLSFHIGLTLHDSKHHRYRMIMGMSAAARRNSASNKLLPRTSHLILKQENRRLKAI
;
A
#
# COMPACT_ATOMS: atom_id res chain seq x y z
N MET A 1 -10.53 10.25 -38.93
CA MET A 1 -11.24 11.30 -38.17
C MET A 1 -11.32 10.80 -36.74
N PHE A 2 -10.38 11.20 -35.90
CA PHE A 2 -10.36 10.81 -34.49
C PHE A 2 -11.60 11.42 -33.83
N ILE A 3 -12.38 10.60 -33.13
CA ILE A 3 -13.49 11.10 -32.33
C ILE A 3 -12.82 11.82 -31.15
N ASP A 4 -13.16 13.10 -30.94
CA ASP A 4 -12.76 13.82 -29.74
C ASP A 4 -13.38 13.10 -28.54
N GLU A 5 -12.62 12.22 -27.91
CA GLU A 5 -13.03 11.56 -26.68
C GLU A 5 -12.67 12.45 -25.50
N VAL A 6 -13.64 12.64 -24.60
CA VAL A 6 -13.40 13.38 -23.35
C VAL A 6 -12.58 12.50 -22.43
N THR A 7 -11.31 12.84 -22.27
CA THR A 7 -10.38 12.15 -21.35
C THR A 7 -10.27 12.85 -19.99
N GLU A 8 -10.92 14.01 -19.83
CA GLU A 8 -10.93 14.76 -18.58
C GLU A 8 -11.60 13.98 -17.44
N ALA A 9 -10.97 13.99 -16.26
CA ALA A 9 -11.48 13.30 -15.07
C ALA A 9 -12.87 13.83 -14.67
N GLY A 10 -13.77 12.90 -14.35
CA GLY A 10 -15.13 13.21 -13.91
C GLY A 10 -16.19 13.13 -15.01
N TRP A 11 -15.79 13.04 -16.28
CA TRP A 11 -16.71 12.75 -17.38
C TRP A 11 -16.92 11.24 -17.57
N THR A 12 -18.13 10.86 -17.97
CA THR A 12 -18.46 9.50 -18.36
C THR A 12 -19.32 9.54 -19.61
N ARG A 13 -18.98 8.70 -20.59
CA ARG A 13 -19.77 8.54 -21.81
C ARG A 13 -21.10 7.86 -21.48
N ASN A 14 -22.21 8.49 -21.85
CA ASN A 14 -23.58 8.06 -21.58
C ASN A 14 -24.35 7.90 -22.90
N GLY A 15 -23.79 7.09 -23.81
CA GLY A 15 -24.29 6.88 -25.17
C GLY A 15 -23.28 7.29 -26.25
N ARG A 16 -23.65 7.12 -27.53
CA ARG A 16 -22.74 7.36 -28.66
C ARG A 16 -22.20 8.79 -28.69
N ASP A 17 -23.06 9.77 -28.47
CA ASP A 17 -22.73 11.20 -28.57
C ASP A 17 -23.25 11.98 -27.35
N SER A 18 -23.07 11.42 -26.16
CA SER A 18 -23.51 12.03 -24.91
C SER A 18 -22.53 11.71 -23.80
N TYR A 19 -22.19 12.73 -23.01
CA TYR A 19 -21.31 12.62 -21.87
C TYR A 19 -21.98 13.25 -20.65
N ARG A 20 -21.79 12.64 -19.49
CA ARG A 20 -22.29 13.13 -18.20
C ARG A 20 -21.12 13.29 -17.25
N HIS A 21 -21.03 14.44 -16.62
CA HIS A 21 -20.07 14.73 -15.57
C HIS A 21 -20.60 14.26 -14.21
N LEU A 22 -19.71 13.97 -13.27
CA LEU A 22 -20.06 13.60 -11.88
C LEU A 22 -20.87 14.69 -11.15
N CYS A 23 -20.84 15.93 -11.65
CA CYS A 23 -21.71 17.00 -11.15
C CYS A 23 -23.17 16.93 -11.66
N ASN A 24 -23.51 15.93 -12.48
CA ASN A 24 -24.71 15.83 -13.31
C ASN A 24 -24.82 16.81 -14.48
N ALA A 25 -23.82 17.66 -14.71
CA ALA A 25 -23.74 18.37 -15.99
C ALA A 25 -23.60 17.36 -17.13
N SER A 26 -24.08 17.69 -18.32
CA SER A 26 -23.98 16.80 -19.46
C SER A 26 -23.77 17.58 -20.75
N VAL A 27 -23.13 16.94 -21.72
CA VAL A 27 -23.03 17.43 -23.09
C VAL A 27 -23.58 16.36 -24.03
N THR A 28 -24.48 16.74 -24.92
CA THR A 28 -25.13 15.80 -25.85
C THR A 28 -25.19 16.41 -27.23
N LYS A 29 -24.84 15.63 -28.25
CA LYS A 29 -24.89 16.06 -29.65
C LYS A 29 -26.34 16.15 -30.13
N SER A 30 -26.65 17.23 -30.85
CA SER A 30 -27.96 17.47 -31.45
C SER A 30 -27.77 18.06 -32.85
N GLY A 31 -28.07 17.26 -33.88
CA GLY A 31 -27.80 17.62 -35.27
C GLY A 31 -26.31 17.84 -35.53
N LYS A 32 -25.95 19.04 -35.99
CA LYS A 32 -24.55 19.44 -36.28
C LYS A 32 -23.83 20.05 -35.07
N GLY A 33 -24.52 20.30 -33.96
CA GLY A 33 -23.95 20.97 -32.79
C GLY A 33 -24.05 20.11 -31.51
N TRP A 34 -23.61 20.71 -30.42
CA TRP A 34 -23.67 20.16 -29.07
C TRP A 34 -24.56 21.02 -28.18
N ILE A 35 -25.19 20.36 -27.22
CA ILE A 35 -26.01 20.95 -26.18
C ILE A 35 -25.29 20.70 -24.86
N SER A 36 -24.99 21.76 -24.11
CA SER A 36 -24.56 21.65 -22.72
C SER A 36 -25.77 21.76 -21.80
N ARG A 37 -25.76 20.98 -20.72
CA ARG A 37 -26.73 21.05 -19.62
C ARG A 37 -25.97 21.20 -18.32
N THR A 38 -26.25 22.26 -17.56
CA THR A 38 -25.63 22.50 -16.26
C THR A 38 -26.11 21.50 -15.21
N ALA A 39 -25.43 21.42 -14.08
CA ALA A 39 -25.85 20.65 -12.91
C ALA A 39 -27.19 21.14 -12.30
N SER A 40 -27.59 22.39 -12.57
CA SER A 40 -28.91 22.97 -12.24
C SER A 40 -29.97 22.71 -13.31
N CYS A 41 -29.66 21.88 -14.31
CA CYS A 41 -30.52 21.50 -15.44
C CYS A 41 -30.79 22.60 -16.49
N GLU A 42 -30.13 23.76 -16.43
CA GLU A 42 -30.19 24.76 -17.48
C GLU A 42 -29.52 24.24 -18.76
N THR A 43 -30.05 24.59 -19.92
CA THR A 43 -29.61 24.03 -21.20
C THR A 43 -29.18 25.12 -22.15
N VAL A 44 -27.97 25.01 -22.70
CA VAL A 44 -27.45 25.90 -23.74
C VAL A 44 -27.13 25.10 -24.98
N LYS A 45 -27.69 25.55 -26.10
CA LYS A 45 -27.62 24.87 -27.40
C LYS A 45 -26.59 25.54 -28.31
N ASN A 46 -26.35 24.90 -29.44
CA ASN A 46 -25.60 25.44 -30.58
C ASN A 46 -24.09 25.63 -30.35
N HIS A 47 -23.48 24.82 -29.47
CA HIS A 47 -22.01 24.72 -29.45
C HIS A 47 -21.55 24.01 -30.73
N ALA A 48 -20.55 24.54 -31.43
CA ALA A 48 -20.07 23.94 -32.67
C ALA A 48 -19.29 22.65 -32.38
N THR A 49 -18.59 22.59 -31.25
CA THR A 49 -17.76 21.46 -30.86
C THR A 49 -18.09 20.93 -29.46
N LEU A 50 -17.64 19.71 -29.18
CA LEU A 50 -17.73 19.12 -27.84
C LEU A 50 -16.94 19.94 -26.83
N SER A 51 -15.73 20.37 -27.20
CA SER A 51 -14.84 21.19 -26.37
C SER A 51 -15.46 22.54 -26.01
N GLU A 52 -16.18 23.18 -26.93
CA GLU A 52 -16.93 24.42 -26.62
C GLU A 52 -18.04 24.17 -25.59
N ALA A 53 -18.80 23.08 -25.73
CA ALA A 53 -19.86 22.74 -24.78
C ALA A 53 -19.30 22.45 -23.37
N ILE A 54 -18.14 21.78 -23.28
CA ILE A 54 -17.44 21.54 -22.02
C ILE A 54 -16.88 22.84 -21.44
N ALA A 55 -16.22 23.66 -22.26
CA ALA A 55 -15.69 24.97 -21.85
C ALA A 55 -16.81 25.89 -21.34
N TYR A 56 -18.00 25.84 -21.94
CA TYR A 56 -19.17 26.55 -21.43
C TYR A 56 -19.49 26.13 -19.99
N LEU A 57 -19.58 24.82 -19.72
CA LEU A 57 -19.87 24.33 -18.38
C LEU A 57 -18.78 24.73 -17.37
N GLN A 58 -17.51 24.62 -17.75
CA GLN A 58 -16.38 25.03 -16.91
C GLN A 58 -16.42 26.51 -16.52
N ASN A 59 -16.88 27.38 -17.42
CA ASN A 59 -16.87 28.83 -17.20
C ASN A 59 -18.15 29.37 -16.57
N TYR A 60 -19.30 28.70 -16.80
CA TYR A 60 -20.61 29.27 -16.48
C TYR A 60 -21.47 28.43 -15.53
N ASP A 61 -21.15 27.16 -15.28
CA ASP A 61 -21.88 26.36 -14.29
C ASP A 61 -21.16 26.45 -12.92
N PRO A 62 -21.75 27.13 -11.92
CA PRO A 62 -21.11 27.33 -10.61
C PRO A 62 -20.95 26.03 -9.80
N HIS A 63 -21.61 24.95 -10.21
CA HIS A 63 -21.48 23.62 -9.61
C HIS A 63 -20.57 22.70 -10.42
N PHE A 64 -20.10 23.16 -11.59
CA PHE A 64 -19.09 22.45 -12.34
C PHE A 64 -17.78 22.48 -11.56
N TRP A 65 -17.09 21.35 -11.59
CA TRP A 65 -15.79 21.20 -10.99
C TRP A 65 -14.94 20.39 -11.94
N HIS A 66 -13.66 20.69 -11.94
CA HIS A 66 -12.66 19.88 -12.61
C HIS A 66 -11.43 19.84 -11.74
N LEU A 67 -10.74 18.71 -11.82
CA LEU A 67 -9.41 18.60 -11.26
C LEU A 67 -8.46 19.38 -12.16
N ASP A 68 -7.46 20.02 -11.56
CA ASP A 68 -6.34 20.50 -12.33
C ASP A 68 -5.52 19.34 -12.92
N GLU A 69 -4.41 19.66 -13.59
CA GLU A 69 -3.51 18.68 -14.18
C GLU A 69 -2.90 17.70 -13.15
N THR A 70 -3.07 17.95 -11.84
CA THR A 70 -2.61 17.05 -10.77
C THR A 70 -3.63 15.97 -10.40
N GLY A 71 -4.74 15.88 -11.14
CA GLY A 71 -5.73 14.81 -11.01
C GLY A 71 -5.07 13.43 -11.02
N ALA A 72 -5.28 12.68 -9.94
CA ALA A 72 -4.69 11.37 -9.73
C ALA A 72 -5.72 10.37 -9.21
N TRP A 73 -5.43 9.10 -9.42
CA TRP A 73 -6.29 8.01 -8.99
C TRP A 73 -5.58 7.14 -7.95
N GLY A 74 -6.35 6.49 -7.10
CA GLY A 74 -5.82 5.60 -6.08
C GLY A 74 -6.85 4.59 -5.62
N CYS A 75 -6.39 3.56 -4.91
CA CYS A 75 -7.24 2.57 -4.27
C CYS A 75 -6.73 2.27 -2.85
N TYR A 76 -7.64 2.29 -1.87
CA TYR A 76 -7.35 2.03 -0.46
C TYR A 76 -8.25 0.88 0.03
N SER A 77 -7.72 -0.34 0.06
CA SER A 77 -8.49 -1.54 0.46
C SER A 77 -9.79 -1.74 -0.32
N GLY A 78 -9.81 -1.42 -1.61
CA GLY A 78 -11.02 -1.49 -2.44
C GLY A 78 -11.82 -0.18 -2.51
N ILE A 79 -11.47 0.84 -1.72
CA ILE A 79 -12.01 2.20 -1.87
C ILE A 79 -11.26 2.88 -3.01
N TRP A 80 -11.88 2.95 -4.18
CA TRP A 80 -11.35 3.69 -5.31
C TRP A 80 -11.54 5.18 -5.11
N THR A 81 -10.55 5.95 -5.55
CA THR A 81 -10.51 7.38 -5.30
C THR A 81 -10.02 8.12 -6.53
N ILE A 82 -10.75 9.17 -6.89
CA ILE A 82 -10.32 10.19 -7.83
C ILE A 82 -10.13 11.46 -7.03
N TYR A 83 -9.00 12.14 -7.19
CA TYR A 83 -8.67 13.32 -6.40
C TYR A 83 -7.71 14.23 -7.13
N GLY A 84 -7.72 15.51 -6.78
CA GLY A 84 -6.82 16.50 -7.33
C GLY A 84 -7.08 17.88 -6.72
N LYS A 85 -6.22 18.85 -7.02
CA LYS A 85 -6.49 20.21 -6.58
C LYS A 85 -7.68 20.77 -7.35
N PHE A 86 -8.50 21.51 -6.62
CA PHE A 86 -9.64 22.19 -7.20
C PHE A 86 -9.16 23.45 -7.94
N LYS A 87 -9.41 23.52 -9.26
CA LYS A 87 -8.95 24.68 -10.06
C LYS A 87 -9.56 25.97 -9.51
N GLY A 88 -8.71 26.99 -9.31
CA GLY A 88 -9.14 28.29 -8.80
C GLY A 88 -9.17 28.44 -7.28
N LYS A 89 -8.83 27.40 -6.50
CA LYS A 89 -8.59 27.53 -5.05
C LYS A 89 -7.26 26.91 -4.66
N SER A 90 -6.27 27.75 -4.33
CA SER A 90 -5.05 27.28 -3.67
C SER A 90 -5.44 26.64 -2.34
N ASP A 91 -4.99 25.41 -2.09
CA ASP A 91 -5.17 24.62 -0.87
C ASP A 91 -6.47 23.83 -0.65
N THR A 92 -7.30 23.68 -1.68
CA THR A 92 -8.44 22.74 -1.60
C THR A 92 -8.26 21.55 -2.54
N TYR A 93 -8.42 20.34 -2.02
CA TYR A 93 -8.54 19.11 -2.80
C TYR A 93 -10.01 18.78 -3.01
N ALA A 94 -10.37 18.46 -4.25
CA ALA A 94 -11.60 17.76 -4.56
C ALA A 94 -11.31 16.27 -4.63
N PHE A 95 -12.23 15.46 -4.12
CA PHE A 95 -12.14 14.01 -4.22
C PHE A 95 -13.50 13.35 -4.33
N VAL A 96 -13.47 12.15 -4.90
CA VAL A 96 -14.61 11.25 -5.04
C VAL A 96 -14.14 9.87 -4.58
N HIS A 97 -14.95 9.21 -3.76
CA HIS A 97 -14.73 7.82 -3.39
C HIS A 97 -15.87 6.97 -3.92
N TYR A 98 -15.50 5.79 -4.42
CA TYR A 98 -16.47 4.80 -4.85
C TYR A 98 -15.98 3.39 -4.56
N LEU A 99 -16.93 2.47 -4.49
CA LEU A 99 -16.72 1.05 -4.30
C LEU A 99 -17.21 0.30 -5.54
N PRO A 100 -16.54 -0.81 -5.92
CA PRO A 100 -17.08 -1.71 -6.92
C PRO A 100 -18.47 -2.19 -6.49
N LYS A 101 -19.40 -2.37 -7.43
CA LYS A 101 -20.74 -2.90 -7.13
C LYS A 101 -20.70 -4.10 -6.18
N SER A 102 -21.57 -4.09 -5.17
CA SER A 102 -21.70 -5.16 -4.16
C SER A 102 -20.50 -5.30 -3.22
N SER A 103 -19.59 -4.32 -3.17
CA SER A 103 -18.50 -4.30 -2.21
C SER A 103 -18.88 -3.47 -0.99
N ASP A 104 -18.70 -4.02 0.21
CA ASP A 104 -18.86 -3.26 1.45
C ASP A 104 -17.70 -2.31 1.68
N PHE A 105 -17.98 -1.19 2.37
CA PHE A 105 -16.92 -0.33 2.87
C PHE A 105 -16.04 -1.11 3.88
N PRO A 106 -14.70 -1.10 3.74
CA PRO A 106 -13.83 -1.90 4.60
C PRO A 106 -13.99 -1.55 6.07
N GLN A 107 -14.51 -2.50 6.86
CA GLN A 107 -14.88 -2.26 8.26
C GLN A 107 -13.70 -1.81 9.13
N HIS A 108 -12.48 -2.31 8.85
CA HIS A 108 -11.26 -1.89 9.56
C HIS A 108 -10.85 -0.44 9.30
N LEU A 109 -11.40 0.20 8.26
CA LEU A 109 -11.14 1.60 7.93
C LEU A 109 -12.20 2.57 8.44
N VAL A 110 -13.40 2.10 8.81
CA VAL A 110 -14.53 2.98 9.19
C VAL A 110 -14.14 4.00 10.27
N ALA A 111 -13.51 3.56 11.37
CA ALA A 111 -13.14 4.45 12.46
C ALA A 111 -12.11 5.51 12.05
N VAL A 112 -11.14 5.13 11.22
CA VAL A 112 -10.08 6.03 10.71
C VAL A 112 -10.70 7.02 9.72
N TYR A 113 -11.56 6.53 8.84
CA TYR A 113 -12.24 7.34 7.85
C TYR A 113 -13.09 8.42 8.52
N ARG A 114 -13.92 8.04 9.50
CA ARG A 114 -14.72 8.98 10.29
C ARG A 114 -13.85 10.05 10.94
N ARG A 115 -12.76 9.67 11.59
CA ARG A 115 -11.86 10.60 12.27
C ARG A 115 -11.32 11.70 11.35
N TYR A 116 -10.96 11.34 10.12
CA TYR A 116 -10.25 12.27 9.22
C TYR A 116 -11.14 12.97 8.20
N PHE A 117 -12.30 12.42 7.84
CA PHE A 117 -13.19 13.02 6.85
C PHE A 117 -14.46 13.60 7.44
N PHE A 118 -15.01 13.04 8.54
CA PHE A 118 -16.29 13.53 9.06
C PHE A 118 -16.12 14.88 9.74
N GLY A 119 -16.98 15.84 9.39
CA GLY A 119 -16.87 17.24 9.79
C GLY A 119 -15.75 18.01 9.06
N GLN A 120 -14.80 17.31 8.41
CA GLN A 120 -13.64 17.90 7.75
C GLN A 120 -13.89 18.14 6.25
N ALA A 121 -14.48 17.16 5.59
CA ALA A 121 -14.86 17.25 4.19
C ALA A 121 -16.24 17.90 4.04
N ARG A 122 -16.41 18.74 3.02
CA ARG A 122 -17.66 19.41 2.68
C ARG A 122 -18.14 18.99 1.31
N CYS A 123 -19.44 18.81 1.16
CA CYS A 123 -20.03 18.54 -0.14
C CYS A 123 -19.83 19.73 -1.07
N MET A 124 -19.31 19.48 -2.26
CA MET A 124 -19.05 20.54 -3.24
C MET A 124 -20.33 21.20 -3.78
N LYS A 125 -21.49 20.53 -3.69
CA LYS A 125 -22.79 21.08 -4.12
C LYS A 125 -23.49 21.89 -3.02
N CYS A 126 -23.75 21.28 -1.86
CA CYS A 126 -24.55 21.93 -0.80
C CYS A 126 -23.73 22.50 0.35
N SER A 127 -22.39 22.40 0.32
CA SER A 127 -21.48 22.78 1.40
C SER A 127 -21.68 22.04 2.75
N GLY A 128 -22.61 21.08 2.81
CA GLY A 128 -22.88 20.26 3.98
C GLY A 128 -21.66 19.42 4.36
N ALA A 129 -21.35 19.37 5.66
CA ALA A 129 -20.24 18.58 6.16
C ALA A 129 -20.52 17.08 6.01
N MET A 130 -19.48 16.29 5.74
CA MET A 130 -19.59 14.84 5.73
C MET A 130 -19.92 14.34 7.14
N SER A 131 -21.03 13.61 7.28
CA SER A 131 -21.55 13.14 8.57
C SER A 131 -21.77 11.62 8.62
N SER A 132 -21.84 10.96 7.46
CA SER A 132 -22.19 9.55 7.34
C SER A 132 -21.54 8.91 6.12
N LEU A 133 -21.43 7.58 6.14
CA LEU A 133 -21.05 6.77 4.98
C LEU A 133 -22.32 6.39 4.22
N ARG A 134 -22.75 7.26 3.30
CA ARG A 134 -23.91 7.01 2.44
C ARG A 134 -23.43 6.74 1.03
N PHE A 135 -23.92 5.66 0.44
CA PHE A 135 -23.56 5.29 -0.92
C PHE A 135 -24.73 5.54 -1.86
N ARG A 136 -24.40 6.01 -3.07
CA ARG A 136 -25.36 6.20 -4.15
C ARG A 136 -24.82 5.52 -5.40
N GLU A 137 -25.66 4.71 -6.01
CA GLU A 137 -25.37 4.10 -7.29
C GLU A 137 -25.32 5.17 -8.40
N MET A 138 -24.20 5.23 -9.12
CA MET A 138 -24.05 6.13 -10.26
C MET A 138 -23.36 5.42 -11.43
N PHE A 139 -23.67 5.87 -12.63
CA PHE A 139 -22.96 5.45 -13.84
C PHE A 139 -21.63 6.18 -13.90
N PHE A 140 -20.54 5.44 -13.77
CA PHE A 140 -19.21 5.97 -13.86
C PHE A 140 -18.25 4.88 -14.28
N ARG A 141 -17.49 5.13 -15.33
CA ARG A 141 -16.33 4.31 -15.68
C ARG A 141 -15.13 5.25 -15.85
N PRO A 142 -14.14 5.15 -14.97
CA PRO A 142 -12.94 5.97 -15.06
C PRO A 142 -12.20 5.78 -16.40
N ASP A 143 -12.21 4.57 -16.95
CA ASP A 143 -11.35 4.09 -18.05
C ASP A 143 -11.97 4.24 -19.46
N GLY A 144 -13.17 4.80 -19.58
CA GLY A 144 -13.85 5.00 -20.86
C GLY A 144 -14.42 3.72 -21.52
N CYS A 145 -14.21 2.53 -20.93
CA CYS A 145 -14.52 1.24 -21.56
C CYS A 145 -15.90 0.65 -21.18
N ALA A 146 -16.88 1.47 -20.78
CA ALA A 146 -18.14 1.00 -20.20
C ALA A 146 -18.87 -0.05 -21.06
N VAL A 147 -19.15 -1.20 -20.47
CA VAL A 147 -20.19 -2.13 -20.96
C VAL A 147 -21.51 -1.70 -20.30
N GLU A 148 -22.60 -1.78 -21.04
CA GLU A 148 -23.94 -1.45 -20.57
C GLU A 148 -24.27 -2.28 -19.30
N GLY A 149 -24.43 -1.61 -18.15
CA GLY A 149 -24.79 -2.25 -16.86
C GLY A 149 -23.84 -2.00 -15.68
N ASP A 150 -22.66 -1.43 -15.91
CA ASP A 150 -21.70 -1.14 -14.85
C ASP A 150 -22.11 0.09 -14.03
N ARG A 151 -22.42 -0.16 -12.76
CA ARG A 151 -22.88 0.82 -11.78
C ARG A 151 -22.02 0.70 -10.54
N GLU A 152 -21.44 1.81 -10.10
CA GLU A 152 -20.57 1.86 -8.93
C GLU A 152 -21.25 2.61 -7.77
N GLU A 153 -20.85 2.29 -6.55
CA GLU A 153 -21.42 2.87 -5.34
C GLU A 153 -20.54 4.03 -4.85
N PHE A 154 -21.02 5.25 -5.06
CA PHE A 154 -20.30 6.48 -4.71
C PHE A 154 -20.62 6.93 -3.29
N LEU A 155 -19.59 7.27 -2.53
CA LEU A 155 -19.76 7.94 -1.26
C LEU A 155 -20.33 9.34 -1.49
N ALA A 156 -21.62 9.52 -1.17
CA ALA A 156 -22.39 10.71 -1.48
C ALA A 156 -22.83 11.46 -0.23
N CYS A 157 -22.99 12.77 -0.39
CA CYS A 157 -23.63 13.63 0.60
C CYS A 157 -25.12 13.28 0.73
N GLU A 158 -25.79 13.77 1.77
CA GLU A 158 -27.24 13.67 1.94
C GLU A 158 -28.03 14.26 0.78
N CYS A 159 -27.48 15.29 0.10
CA CYS A 159 -28.06 15.81 -1.14
C CYS A 159 -27.84 14.90 -2.38
N GLY A 160 -27.21 13.74 -2.19
CA GLY A 160 -26.93 12.75 -3.23
C GLY A 160 -25.76 13.10 -4.14
N TYR A 161 -24.94 14.10 -3.79
CA TYR A 161 -23.79 14.54 -4.58
C TYR A 161 -22.48 13.85 -4.12
N PRO A 162 -21.68 13.25 -5.02
CA PRO A 162 -20.56 12.36 -4.65
C PRO A 162 -19.22 13.07 -4.46
N VAL A 163 -19.18 14.39 -4.63
CA VAL A 163 -17.93 15.15 -4.71
C VAL A 163 -17.73 15.93 -3.43
N TRP A 164 -16.57 15.71 -2.84
CA TRP A 164 -16.18 16.28 -1.57
C TRP A 164 -14.98 17.19 -1.76
N ILE A 165 -14.94 18.28 -1.00
CA ILE A 165 -13.78 19.15 -0.90
C ILE A 165 -13.25 19.16 0.52
N VAL A 166 -11.93 19.31 0.65
CA VAL A 166 -11.23 19.35 1.94
C VAL A 166 -9.90 20.09 1.77
N GLU A 167 -9.37 20.69 2.85
CA GLU A 167 -8.02 21.29 2.86
C GLU A 167 -6.96 20.25 2.46
N SER A 168 -5.97 20.66 1.65
CA SER A 168 -4.91 19.79 1.14
C SER A 168 -4.22 18.97 2.23
N ASP A 169 -3.76 19.62 3.30
CA ASP A 169 -3.02 18.96 4.38
C ASP A 169 -3.87 17.91 5.11
N ARG A 170 -5.17 18.20 5.29
CA ARG A 170 -6.12 17.24 5.87
C ARG A 170 -6.33 16.05 4.95
N TYR A 171 -6.46 16.28 3.64
CA TYR A 171 -6.57 15.19 2.66
C TYR A 171 -5.34 14.26 2.69
N TYR A 172 -4.13 14.84 2.68
CA TYR A 172 -2.89 14.06 2.74
C TYR A 172 -2.75 13.29 4.05
N SER A 173 -3.08 13.91 5.18
CA SER A 173 -3.07 13.26 6.49
C SER A 173 -4.07 12.08 6.54
N ALA A 174 -5.28 12.30 6.00
CA ALA A 174 -6.34 11.29 5.93
C ALA A 174 -5.92 10.08 5.09
N THR A 175 -5.46 10.32 3.86
CA THR A 175 -5.07 9.25 2.93
C THR A 175 -3.85 8.48 3.42
N ASN A 176 -2.84 9.15 4.01
CA ASN A 176 -1.70 8.48 4.62
C ASN A 176 -2.12 7.60 5.81
N SER A 177 -3.06 8.09 6.63
CA SER A 177 -3.62 7.32 7.74
C SER A 177 -4.38 6.09 7.23
N LEU A 178 -5.23 6.21 6.22
CA LEU A 178 -5.91 5.06 5.60
C LEU A 178 -4.90 4.02 5.09
N ARG A 179 -3.86 4.44 4.34
CA ARG A 179 -2.79 3.56 3.86
C ARG A 179 -2.06 2.83 4.99
N GLN A 180 -1.77 3.53 6.08
CA GLN A 180 -1.07 2.96 7.22
C GLN A 180 -1.94 1.90 7.91
N TYR A 181 -3.19 2.21 8.20
CA TYR A 181 -4.12 1.29 8.86
C TYR A 181 -4.41 0.07 8.01
N ASP A 182 -4.62 0.24 6.71
CA ASP A 182 -4.78 -0.87 5.77
C ASP A 182 -3.55 -1.79 5.76
N ARG A 183 -2.34 -1.22 5.67
CA ARG A 183 -1.09 -2.00 5.71
C ARG A 183 -0.97 -2.80 7.01
N LEU A 184 -1.33 -2.20 8.15
CA LEU A 184 -1.30 -2.89 9.44
C LEU A 184 -2.35 -4.00 9.51
N HIS A 185 -3.55 -3.75 9.00
CA HIS A 185 -4.62 -4.75 8.96
C HIS A 185 -4.26 -5.94 8.08
N ARG A 186 -3.81 -5.69 6.84
CA ARG A 186 -3.33 -6.75 5.93
C ARG A 186 -2.19 -7.53 6.56
N ARG A 187 -1.21 -6.86 7.15
CA ARG A 187 -0.11 -7.51 7.87
C ARG A 187 -0.63 -8.41 9.01
N LYS A 188 -1.61 -7.94 9.80
CA LYS A 188 -2.21 -8.74 10.87
C LYS A 188 -2.91 -9.99 10.31
N GLN A 189 -3.66 -9.85 9.23
CA GLN A 189 -4.29 -10.99 8.55
C GLN A 189 -3.25 -11.98 8.01
N THR A 190 -2.23 -11.50 7.29
CA THR A 190 -1.15 -12.36 6.77
C THR A 190 -0.41 -13.06 7.91
N LEU A 191 -0.18 -12.38 9.04
CA LEU A 191 0.42 -13.00 10.22
C LEU A 191 -0.49 -14.06 10.85
N ALA A 192 -1.80 -13.81 10.92
CA ALA A 192 -2.76 -14.77 11.46
C ALA A 192 -2.87 -16.03 10.57
N SER A 193 -2.72 -15.87 9.26
CA SER A 193 -2.75 -16.96 8.29
C SER A 193 -1.39 -17.62 8.03
N ALA A 194 -0.30 -17.12 8.63
CA ALA A 194 1.07 -17.50 8.28
C ALA A 194 1.42 -18.97 8.55
N GLY A 195 0.57 -19.76 9.22
CA GLY A 195 0.97 -21.07 9.74
C GLY A 195 1.98 -20.93 10.88
N GLY A 196 2.07 -21.96 11.71
CA GLY A 196 2.93 -21.96 12.90
C GLY A 196 2.50 -21.04 14.03
N LYS A 197 2.99 -21.34 15.22
CA LYS A 197 2.81 -20.54 16.43
C LYS A 197 4.12 -20.50 17.19
N TYR A 198 4.34 -19.40 17.89
CA TYR A 198 5.41 -19.30 18.87
C TYR A 198 4.84 -18.83 20.20
N SER A 199 5.41 -19.33 21.28
CA SER A 199 5.11 -18.96 22.65
C SER A 199 5.98 -17.77 23.10
N THR A 200 5.66 -17.20 24.27
CA THR A 200 6.56 -16.24 24.91
C THR A 200 7.88 -16.87 25.33
N ASN A 201 7.90 -18.18 25.60
CA ASN A 201 9.11 -18.91 25.96
C ASN A 201 10.07 -18.98 24.77
N ASP A 202 9.58 -19.29 23.57
CA ASP A 202 10.40 -19.38 22.36
C ASP A 202 11.13 -18.06 22.10
N VAL A 203 10.44 -16.94 22.34
CA VAL A 203 11.01 -15.59 22.19
C VAL A 203 12.12 -15.34 23.21
N ARG A 204 11.94 -15.79 24.46
CA ARG A 204 12.99 -15.71 25.49
C ARG A 204 14.18 -16.58 25.12
N THR A 205 13.95 -17.79 24.62
CA THR A 205 14.99 -18.70 24.13
C THR A 205 15.78 -18.05 22.99
N ILE A 206 15.10 -17.49 21.98
CA ILE A 206 15.77 -16.78 20.87
C ILE A 206 16.58 -15.59 21.39
N LEU A 207 16.04 -14.80 22.32
CA LEU A 207 16.76 -13.67 22.92
C LEU A 207 18.01 -14.13 23.69
N SER A 208 17.91 -15.20 24.46
CA SER A 208 19.02 -15.79 25.22
C SER A 208 20.13 -16.27 24.29
N LEU A 209 19.79 -17.04 23.25
CA LEU A 209 20.74 -17.52 22.21
C LEU A 209 21.39 -16.37 21.42
N GLN A 210 20.69 -15.23 21.33
CA GLN A 210 21.18 -13.98 20.76
C GLN A 210 21.91 -13.07 21.76
N ASN A 211 22.14 -13.51 23.01
CA ASN A 211 22.75 -12.73 24.08
C ASN A 211 22.06 -11.37 24.29
N HIS A 212 20.73 -11.32 24.13
CA HIS A 212 19.90 -10.11 24.19
C HIS A 212 20.41 -8.99 23.25
N ARG A 213 20.88 -9.36 22.06
CA ARG A 213 21.38 -8.42 21.04
C ARG A 213 20.68 -8.61 19.70
N CYS A 214 20.59 -7.52 18.95
CA CYS A 214 20.09 -7.54 17.57
C CYS A 214 20.96 -8.45 16.69
N ILE A 215 20.31 -9.36 15.98
CA ILE A 215 20.98 -10.33 15.09
C ILE A 215 21.86 -9.64 14.03
N TYR A 216 21.48 -8.44 13.57
CA TYR A 216 22.16 -7.74 12.47
C TYR A 216 23.27 -6.79 12.94
N CYS A 217 22.96 -5.86 13.85
CA CYS A 217 23.90 -4.81 14.27
C CYS A 217 24.58 -5.09 15.61
N ASN A 218 24.21 -6.16 16.32
CA ASN A 218 24.78 -6.55 17.61
C ASN A 218 24.55 -5.54 18.76
N VAL A 219 23.67 -4.54 18.57
CA VAL A 219 23.25 -3.63 19.65
C VAL A 219 22.52 -4.42 20.73
N ARG A 220 22.81 -4.13 22.01
CA ARG A 220 22.10 -4.72 23.15
C ARG A 220 20.69 -4.15 23.22
N PHE A 221 19.71 -5.02 23.44
CA PHE A 221 18.34 -4.59 23.68
C PHE A 221 18.21 -3.95 25.06
N SER A 222 17.36 -2.92 25.14
CA SER A 222 17.05 -2.14 26.34
C SER A 222 15.69 -1.46 26.15
N ASP A 223 15.23 -0.68 27.13
CA ASP A 223 13.98 0.08 27.01
C ASP A 223 14.00 1.06 25.84
N LYS A 224 15.19 1.61 25.52
CA LYS A 224 15.40 2.50 24.36
C LYS A 224 15.52 1.74 23.03
N VAL A 225 15.89 0.46 23.08
CA VAL A 225 16.10 -0.39 21.90
C VAL A 225 15.34 -1.69 22.10
N ALA A 226 14.02 -1.62 21.99
CA ALA A 226 13.18 -2.80 22.12
C ALA A 226 13.42 -3.80 20.97
N PRO A 227 13.40 -5.11 21.25
CA PRO A 227 13.54 -6.13 20.23
C PRO A 227 12.24 -6.23 19.40
N THR A 228 12.40 -6.44 18.10
CA THR A 228 11.32 -6.72 17.16
C THR A 228 11.52 -8.10 16.55
N LYS A 229 10.42 -8.77 16.21
CA LYS A 229 10.45 -10.07 15.53
C LYS A 229 10.69 -9.83 14.05
N ASP A 230 11.68 -10.51 13.50
CA ASP A 230 11.99 -10.52 12.08
C ASP A 230 12.00 -11.95 11.58
N HIS A 231 11.46 -12.18 10.38
CA HIS A 231 11.23 -13.54 9.86
C HIS A 231 12.28 -13.88 8.79
N LEU A 232 12.97 -15.00 8.82
CA LEU A 232 14.01 -15.33 7.82
C LEU A 232 13.42 -15.36 6.40
N LEU A 233 12.29 -16.04 6.23
CA LEU A 233 11.36 -15.88 5.12
C LEU A 233 10.28 -14.89 5.54
N ALA A 234 10.16 -13.75 4.85
CA ALA A 234 9.13 -12.77 5.18
C ALA A 234 7.73 -13.37 4.99
N VAL A 235 6.79 -13.02 5.87
CA VAL A 235 5.42 -13.56 5.84
C VAL A 235 4.69 -13.26 4.53
N GLY A 236 4.94 -12.09 3.93
CA GLY A 236 4.40 -11.75 2.60
C GLY A 236 4.91 -12.64 1.45
N TYR A 237 5.94 -13.45 1.69
CA TYR A 237 6.48 -14.45 0.77
C TYR A 237 6.25 -15.90 1.27
N GLY A 238 5.21 -16.13 2.07
CA GLY A 238 4.89 -17.45 2.61
C GLY A 238 5.69 -17.85 3.85
N GLY A 239 6.35 -16.89 4.51
CA GLY A 239 7.01 -17.13 5.79
C GLY A 239 6.04 -17.45 6.91
N THR A 240 6.39 -18.44 7.74
CA THR A 240 5.57 -18.90 8.86
C THR A 240 5.90 -18.22 10.19
N ASN A 241 5.04 -18.36 11.20
CA ASN A 241 5.30 -17.95 12.58
C ASN A 241 6.00 -19.03 13.41
N TRP A 242 6.57 -20.04 12.79
CA TRP A 242 7.37 -21.01 13.51
C TRP A 242 8.59 -20.34 14.16
N PRO A 243 8.97 -20.72 15.40
CA PRO A 243 10.10 -20.11 16.12
C PRO A 243 11.37 -20.09 15.28
N LEU A 244 11.63 -21.13 14.51
CA LEU A 244 12.80 -21.27 13.67
C LEU A 244 12.86 -20.24 12.53
N ASN A 245 11.71 -19.79 12.02
CA ASN A 245 11.65 -18.69 11.06
C ASN A 245 11.85 -17.31 11.73
N ILE A 246 11.84 -17.19 13.06
CA ILE A 246 11.90 -15.90 13.76
C ILE A 246 13.31 -15.63 14.31
N VAL A 247 13.82 -14.41 14.13
CA VAL A 247 14.99 -13.85 14.81
C VAL A 247 14.63 -12.52 15.47
N MET A 248 15.42 -12.10 16.47
CA MET A 248 15.20 -10.81 17.14
C MET A 248 16.13 -9.74 16.56
N ALA A 249 15.54 -8.63 16.13
CA ALA A 249 16.25 -7.50 15.53
C ALA A 249 15.78 -6.18 16.15
N CYS A 250 16.64 -5.15 16.19
CA CYS A 250 16.18 -3.81 16.53
C CYS A 250 15.29 -3.24 15.40
N ARG A 251 14.42 -2.28 15.74
CA ARG A 251 13.50 -1.66 14.77
C ARG A 251 14.22 -1.12 13.54
N SER A 252 15.37 -0.44 13.71
CA SER A 252 16.11 0.14 12.58
C SER A 252 16.64 -0.92 11.61
N CYS A 253 17.17 -2.05 12.11
CA CYS A 253 17.63 -3.13 11.24
C CYS A 253 16.48 -3.89 10.58
N ASN A 254 15.42 -4.23 11.33
CA ASN A 254 14.24 -4.91 10.79
C ASN A 254 13.57 -4.04 9.71
N SER A 255 13.34 -2.75 9.99
CA SER A 255 12.82 -1.81 8.98
C SER A 255 13.75 -1.65 7.79
N ARG A 256 15.09 -1.62 7.98
CA ARG A 256 16.03 -1.56 6.85
C ARG A 256 15.94 -2.80 5.96
N ARG A 257 15.81 -3.99 6.55
CA ARG A 257 15.65 -5.25 5.83
C ARG A 257 14.30 -5.35 5.13
N CYS A 258 13.21 -5.08 5.84
CA CYS A 258 11.83 -5.21 5.35
C CYS A 258 11.59 -6.63 4.81
N ASP A 259 11.30 -6.72 3.52
CA ASP A 259 10.97 -7.92 2.74
C ASP A 259 12.19 -8.47 1.97
N ILE A 260 13.36 -7.82 2.06
CA ILE A 260 14.59 -8.34 1.45
C ILE A 260 14.86 -9.75 2.03
N PRO A 261 15.03 -10.79 1.18
CA PRO A 261 15.34 -12.13 1.66
C PRO A 261 16.53 -12.14 2.61
N PHE A 262 16.44 -12.88 3.71
CA PHE A 262 17.45 -12.86 4.77
C PHE A 262 18.88 -13.03 4.25
N ARG A 263 19.08 -14.01 3.37
CA ARG A 263 20.38 -14.32 2.76
C ARG A 263 20.85 -13.23 1.79
N THR A 264 19.93 -12.58 1.07
CA THR A 264 20.24 -11.36 0.30
C THR A 264 20.70 -10.23 1.22
N TYR A 265 19.98 -9.97 2.31
CA TYR A 265 20.30 -8.87 3.22
C TYR A 265 21.67 -9.05 3.88
N CYS A 266 22.02 -10.29 4.25
CA CYS A 266 23.35 -10.60 4.80
C CYS A 266 24.50 -10.26 3.85
N LYS A 267 24.29 -10.21 2.52
CA LYS A 267 25.32 -9.71 1.59
C LYS A 267 25.70 -8.25 1.84
N LEU A 268 24.76 -7.43 2.32
CA LEU A 268 24.98 -6.01 2.57
C LEU A 268 25.76 -5.73 3.86
N LEU A 269 25.87 -6.73 4.75
CA LEU A 269 26.47 -6.58 6.07
C LEU A 269 27.98 -6.82 6.03
N SER A 270 28.74 -6.35 7.02
CA SER A 270 30.17 -6.64 7.10
C SER A 270 30.45 -8.13 7.32
N LYS A 271 31.65 -8.60 6.95
CA LYS A 271 32.10 -9.98 7.23
C LYS A 271 31.99 -10.33 8.72
N ALA A 272 32.30 -9.39 9.60
CA ALA A 272 32.18 -9.57 11.05
C ALA A 272 30.72 -9.78 11.49
N GLN A 273 29.76 -9.04 10.91
CA GLN A 273 28.33 -9.27 11.15
C GLN A 273 27.91 -10.66 10.68
N ASN A 274 28.28 -11.06 9.47
CA ASN A 274 27.92 -12.37 8.92
C ASN A 274 28.48 -13.53 9.76
N ARG A 275 29.72 -13.42 10.27
CA ARG A 275 30.27 -14.42 11.19
C ARG A 275 29.45 -14.56 12.46
N ARG A 276 29.03 -13.44 13.07
CA ARG A 276 28.19 -13.47 14.27
C ARG A 276 26.82 -14.08 13.99
N ILE A 277 26.19 -13.67 12.90
CA ILE A 277 24.90 -14.23 12.45
C ILE A 277 25.02 -15.73 12.30
N LEU A 278 26.08 -16.23 11.64
CA LEU A 278 26.30 -17.66 11.48
C LEU A 278 26.46 -18.36 12.84
N SER A 279 27.26 -17.82 13.76
CA SER A 279 27.38 -18.38 15.11
C SER A 279 26.06 -18.41 15.88
N HIS A 280 25.19 -17.41 15.71
CA HIS A 280 23.84 -17.44 16.30
C HIS A 280 22.97 -18.52 15.66
N LEU A 281 22.98 -18.67 14.33
CA LEU A 281 22.21 -19.71 13.64
C LEU A 281 22.66 -21.11 14.06
N VAL A 282 23.97 -21.34 14.22
CA VAL A 282 24.51 -22.61 14.75
C VAL A 282 23.95 -22.90 16.13
N ARG A 283 24.07 -21.97 17.09
CA ARG A 283 23.57 -22.18 18.46
C ARG A 283 22.08 -22.50 18.47
N ARG A 284 21.32 -21.85 17.59
CA ARG A 284 19.88 -22.11 17.45
C ARG A 284 19.60 -23.49 16.86
N LEU A 285 20.34 -23.92 15.85
CA LEU A 285 20.16 -25.24 15.24
C LEU A 285 20.49 -26.35 16.23
N LEU A 286 21.59 -26.22 16.98
CA LEU A 286 21.97 -27.20 18.00
C LEU A 286 20.91 -27.30 19.12
N ALA A 287 20.33 -26.18 19.55
CA ALA A 287 19.28 -26.18 20.56
C ALA A 287 17.95 -26.81 20.09
N LEU A 288 17.72 -26.94 18.78
CA LEU A 288 16.47 -27.47 18.22
C LEU A 288 16.53 -28.95 17.88
N GLU A 289 17.73 -29.50 17.66
CA GLU A 289 17.90 -30.95 17.47
C GLU A 289 17.42 -31.74 18.71
N GLU A 290 17.36 -31.11 19.88
CA GLU A 290 16.85 -31.70 21.13
C GLU A 290 15.31 -31.80 21.19
N GLU A 291 14.57 -30.93 20.50
CA GLU A 291 13.11 -30.78 20.69
C GLU A 291 12.27 -31.46 19.57
N GLY A 292 12.89 -31.86 18.46
CA GLY A 292 12.20 -32.49 17.32
C GLY A 292 11.35 -31.52 16.51
N LEU A 293 11.75 -31.24 15.26
CA LEU A 293 11.07 -30.29 14.38
C LEU A 293 10.06 -30.97 13.45
N THR A 294 8.95 -30.31 13.18
CA THR A 294 8.03 -30.73 12.11
C THR A 294 8.67 -30.50 10.72
N GLU A 295 8.15 -31.21 9.71
CA GLU A 295 8.58 -31.03 8.32
C GLU A 295 8.32 -29.60 7.81
N GLU A 296 7.17 -29.02 8.18
CA GLU A 296 6.79 -27.66 7.79
C GLU A 296 7.71 -26.59 8.39
N GLU A 297 8.05 -26.72 9.68
CA GLU A 297 9.02 -25.85 10.36
C GLU A 297 10.38 -25.88 9.67
N THR A 298 10.84 -27.09 9.38
CA THR A 298 12.12 -27.36 8.72
C THR A 298 12.14 -26.76 7.31
N LEU A 299 11.08 -26.97 6.53
CA LEU A 299 10.94 -26.45 5.18
C LEU A 299 10.92 -24.91 5.17
N SER A 300 10.12 -24.27 6.03
CA SER A 300 10.02 -22.81 6.11
C SER A 300 11.37 -22.17 6.41
N PHE A 301 12.13 -22.75 7.34
CA PHE A 301 13.49 -22.33 7.66
C PHE A 301 14.45 -22.48 6.47
N HIS A 302 14.42 -23.64 5.80
CA HIS A 302 15.25 -23.89 4.63
C HIS A 302 14.97 -22.93 3.49
N ILE A 303 13.69 -22.61 3.22
CA ILE A 303 13.34 -21.61 2.21
C ILE A 303 13.91 -20.23 2.61
N GLY A 304 13.74 -19.82 3.87
CA GLY A 304 14.29 -18.56 4.37
C GLY A 304 15.82 -18.45 4.26
N LEU A 305 16.53 -19.56 4.45
CA LEU A 305 17.98 -19.63 4.28
C LEU A 305 18.43 -19.78 2.82
N THR A 306 17.61 -20.32 1.92
CA THR A 306 18.02 -20.52 0.52
C THR A 306 17.75 -19.28 -0.33
N LEU A 307 16.64 -18.59 -0.08
CA LEU A 307 16.12 -17.51 -0.91
C LEU A 307 17.11 -16.36 -1.06
N HIS A 308 17.49 -16.09 -2.30
CA HIS A 308 18.35 -14.98 -2.69
C HIS A 308 17.76 -14.30 -3.91
N ASP A 309 17.40 -13.02 -3.76
CA ASP A 309 17.00 -12.15 -4.84
C ASP A 309 17.94 -10.94 -4.90
N SER A 310 18.78 -10.86 -5.95
CA SER A 310 19.68 -9.73 -6.20
C SER A 310 19.00 -8.58 -6.95
N LYS A 311 17.81 -8.82 -7.52
CA LYS A 311 17.01 -7.83 -8.25
C LYS A 311 16.01 -7.11 -7.34
N HIS A 312 15.81 -7.58 -6.11
CA HIS A 312 14.94 -6.96 -5.12
C HIS A 312 15.13 -5.44 -5.04
N HIS A 313 14.06 -4.67 -5.26
CA HIS A 313 14.13 -3.21 -5.41
C HIS A 313 14.84 -2.53 -4.23
N ARG A 314 14.46 -2.89 -3.00
CA ARG A 314 15.04 -2.33 -1.76
C ARG A 314 16.52 -2.68 -1.58
N TYR A 315 16.93 -3.87 -2.00
CA TYR A 315 18.34 -4.27 -1.97
C TYR A 315 19.16 -3.39 -2.92
N ARG A 316 18.69 -3.19 -4.16
CA ARG A 316 19.31 -2.30 -5.15
C ARG A 316 19.34 -0.85 -4.67
N MET A 317 18.27 -0.38 -4.02
CA MET A 317 18.20 0.95 -3.43
C MET A 317 19.28 1.14 -2.35
N ILE A 318 19.41 0.21 -1.39
CA ILE A 318 20.47 0.29 -0.36
C ILE A 318 21.85 0.26 -0.99
N MET A 319 22.05 -0.55 -2.03
CA MET A 319 23.29 -0.59 -2.81
C MET A 319 23.58 0.74 -3.52
N GLY A 320 22.57 1.44 -4.03
CA GLY A 320 22.74 2.79 -4.60
C GLY A 320 23.17 3.82 -3.56
N MET A 321 22.58 3.75 -2.36
CA MET A 321 22.78 4.75 -1.30
C MET A 321 24.03 4.53 -0.43
N SER A 322 24.60 3.32 -0.37
CA SER A 322 25.68 2.99 0.59
C SER A 322 26.89 2.33 -0.06
N ALA A 323 28.00 3.08 -0.13
CA ALA A 323 29.28 2.56 -0.61
C ALA A 323 29.78 1.35 0.20
N ALA A 324 29.57 1.35 1.52
CA ALA A 324 29.90 0.22 2.38
C ALA A 324 29.08 -1.03 2.01
N ALA A 325 27.77 -0.88 1.75
CA ALA A 325 26.93 -1.98 1.33
C ALA A 325 27.39 -2.57 -0.02
N ARG A 326 27.83 -1.72 -0.97
CA ARG A 326 28.43 -2.17 -2.24
C ARG A 326 29.68 -3.01 -2.04
N ARG A 327 30.64 -2.50 -1.25
CA ARG A 327 31.89 -3.22 -0.92
C ARG A 327 31.61 -4.55 -0.21
N ASN A 328 30.67 -4.56 0.74
CA ASN A 328 30.25 -5.76 1.43
C ASN A 328 29.63 -6.78 0.46
N SER A 329 28.68 -6.36 -0.38
CA SER A 329 28.01 -7.25 -1.34
C SER A 329 28.98 -7.86 -2.36
N ALA A 330 29.98 -7.09 -2.80
CA ALA A 330 31.00 -7.58 -3.71
C ALA A 330 31.93 -8.62 -3.05
N SER A 331 32.30 -8.41 -1.78
CA SER A 331 33.29 -9.24 -1.09
C SER A 331 32.70 -10.40 -0.28
N ASN A 332 31.42 -10.36 0.07
CA ASN A 332 30.77 -11.40 0.86
C ASN A 332 30.33 -12.58 -0.01
N LYS A 333 30.72 -13.77 0.45
CA LYS A 333 30.03 -15.02 0.06
C LYS A 333 28.65 -15.04 0.70
N LEU A 334 27.70 -15.63 -0.01
CA LEU A 334 26.38 -15.91 0.55
C LEU A 334 26.52 -16.86 1.75
N LEU A 335 25.65 -16.72 2.74
CA LEU A 335 25.54 -17.69 3.83
C LEU A 335 25.24 -19.09 3.28
N PRO A 336 25.56 -20.16 4.04
CA PRO A 336 25.20 -21.52 3.64
C PRO A 336 23.70 -21.68 3.44
N ARG A 337 23.32 -22.54 2.49
CA ARG A 337 21.93 -22.69 2.02
C ARG A 337 21.08 -23.60 2.91
N THR A 338 21.68 -24.43 3.75
CA THR A 338 20.98 -25.44 4.55
C THR A 338 21.53 -25.47 5.97
N SER A 339 20.71 -25.92 6.92
CA SER A 339 21.12 -26.19 8.32
C SER A 339 22.37 -27.07 8.39
N HIS A 340 22.38 -28.20 7.69
CA HIS A 340 23.53 -29.10 7.62
C HIS A 340 24.82 -28.39 7.15
N LEU A 341 24.74 -27.52 6.14
CA LEU A 341 25.91 -26.76 5.68
C LEU A 341 26.35 -25.70 6.69
N ILE A 342 25.43 -25.11 7.45
CA ILE A 342 25.75 -24.20 8.56
C ILE A 342 26.54 -24.96 9.63
N LEU A 343 26.02 -26.10 10.10
CA LEU A 343 26.67 -26.93 11.13
C LEU A 343 28.03 -27.47 10.66
N LYS A 344 28.12 -27.95 9.42
CA LYS A 344 29.38 -28.42 8.82
C LYS A 344 30.44 -27.31 8.75
N GLN A 345 30.04 -26.08 8.44
CA GLN A 345 30.96 -24.95 8.41
C GLN A 345 31.49 -24.61 9.81
N GLU A 346 30.64 -24.68 10.84
CA GLU A 346 31.08 -24.46 12.22
C GLU A 346 32.02 -25.55 12.71
N ASN A 347 31.71 -26.83 12.45
CA ASN A 347 32.58 -27.94 12.84
C ASN A 347 33.99 -27.81 12.24
N ARG A 348 34.09 -27.32 10.99
CA ARG A 348 35.40 -27.02 10.37
C ARG A 348 36.12 -25.86 11.08
N ARG A 349 35.38 -24.86 11.56
CA ARG A 349 35.93 -23.72 12.28
C ARG A 349 36.47 -24.13 13.65
N LEU A 350 35.72 -24.94 14.40
CA LEU A 350 36.13 -25.43 15.72
C LEU A 350 37.36 -26.33 15.64
N LYS A 351 37.51 -27.14 14.57
CA LYS A 351 38.71 -27.97 14.35
C LYS A 351 39.97 -27.19 13.94
N ALA A 352 39.83 -25.90 13.60
CA ALA A 352 40.95 -25.06 13.14
C ALA A 352 41.48 -24.11 14.23
N ILE A 353 40.85 -24.12 15.42
CA ILE A 353 41.30 -23.46 16.64
C ILE A 353 41.99 -24.54 17.48
#